data_AF-A0A8T2I6Q7-F1
#
_entry.id   AF-A0A8T2I6Q7-F1
#
_cell.length_a   1.000
_cell.length_b   1.000
_cell.length_c   1.000
_cell.angle_alpha   90.00
_cell.angle_beta   90.00
_cell.angle_gamma   90.00
#
_symmetry.space_group_name_H-M   'P 1'
#
loop_
_entity.id
_entity.type
_entity.pdbx_description
1 polymer ?
#
loop_
_entity_poly.entity_id
_entity_poly.type
_entity_poly.pdbx_seq_one_letter_code
_entity_poly.pdbx_strand_id
1 'polypeptide(L)'
;MLQIPFLRARPLTVSVASSASNPQMHPKSYVKVCGVTNVEDALLAASSGANLIGMILWPKAKRSIHPVTAKEIAKVAREHGASPVAVFVDEDADTICKVCEDSDVDIAQLHGDGARSALTDLPSSLRTVYVMHADKAGIVQTVLPQIPVDWVLVDSLQGGSGERFDWSSLNPPLGRNGWLLAGGLTPENVAEAIATAHPTGVDVSSGVCGLDGLKKDVGKVQQYVAEAKGAFH
;
A
#
# COMPACT_ATOMS: atom_id res chain seq x y z
N MET A 1 39.86 71.54 -7.98
CA MET A 1 38.74 71.32 -7.05
C MET A 1 37.51 71.04 -7.90
N LEU A 2 37.31 69.77 -8.32
CA LEU A 2 36.19 69.34 -9.15
C LEU A 2 35.21 68.56 -8.29
N GLN A 3 33.95 69.01 -8.27
CA GLN A 3 32.83 68.40 -7.58
C GLN A 3 32.19 67.33 -8.47
N ILE A 4 32.11 66.09 -7.96
CA ILE A 4 31.45 64.95 -8.62
C ILE A 4 29.95 64.98 -8.25
N PRO A 5 29.01 64.98 -9.22
CA PRO A 5 27.59 64.87 -8.91
C PRO A 5 27.16 63.41 -8.69
N PHE A 6 26.42 63.19 -7.60
CA PHE A 6 25.77 61.93 -7.22
C PHE A 6 24.74 61.47 -8.27
N LEU A 7 24.90 60.25 -8.80
CA LEU A 7 23.85 59.55 -9.54
C LEU A 7 22.83 58.94 -8.56
N ARG A 8 21.55 59.28 -8.73
CA ARG A 8 20.41 58.60 -8.08
C ARG A 8 20.14 57.26 -8.76
N ALA A 9 20.13 56.17 -7.99
CA ALA A 9 19.71 54.85 -8.44
C ALA A 9 18.19 54.80 -8.69
N ARG A 10 17.77 54.16 -9.80
CA ARG A 10 16.37 53.85 -10.12
C ARG A 10 15.92 52.60 -9.35
N PRO A 11 14.69 52.55 -8.81
CA PRO A 11 14.19 51.35 -8.16
C PRO A 11 13.86 50.27 -9.19
N LEU A 12 14.33 49.05 -8.93
CA LEU A 12 13.97 47.84 -9.68
C LEU A 12 12.54 47.44 -9.32
N THR A 13 11.63 47.52 -10.28
CA THR A 13 10.28 46.96 -10.17
C THR A 13 10.35 45.43 -10.32
N VAL A 14 10.08 44.71 -9.23
CA VAL A 14 9.90 43.25 -9.25
C VAL A 14 8.52 42.96 -9.83
N SER A 15 8.49 42.40 -11.03
CA SER A 15 7.27 41.86 -11.66
C SER A 15 6.86 40.58 -10.92
N VAL A 16 5.75 40.63 -10.18
CA VAL A 16 5.15 39.45 -9.55
C VAL A 16 4.48 38.64 -10.65
N ALA A 17 5.12 37.54 -11.06
CA ALA A 17 4.48 36.55 -11.93
C ALA A 17 3.31 35.92 -11.18
N SER A 18 2.14 35.91 -11.83
CA SER A 18 0.92 35.33 -11.30
C SER A 18 1.12 33.85 -10.98
N SER A 19 0.85 33.46 -9.73
CA SER A 19 0.85 32.09 -9.28
C SER A 19 -0.13 31.25 -10.11
N ALA A 20 0.40 30.34 -10.92
CA ALA A 20 -0.37 29.22 -11.43
C ALA A 20 -0.96 28.47 -10.23
N SER A 21 -2.27 28.26 -10.26
CA SER A 21 -3.01 27.49 -9.28
C SER A 21 -2.33 26.14 -9.04
N ASN A 22 -1.81 25.94 -7.83
CA ASN A 22 -1.38 24.64 -7.35
C ASN A 22 -2.62 23.73 -7.38
N PRO A 23 -2.67 22.64 -8.18
CA PRO A 23 -3.77 21.70 -8.04
C PRO A 23 -3.73 21.21 -6.61
N GLN A 24 -4.84 21.34 -5.89
CA GLN A 24 -5.00 20.73 -4.57
C GLN A 24 -4.65 19.25 -4.72
N MET A 25 -3.47 18.85 -4.24
CA MET A 25 -3.06 17.46 -4.16
C MET A 25 -3.97 16.82 -3.11
N HIS A 26 -5.10 16.28 -3.55
CA HIS A 26 -5.85 15.34 -2.73
C HIS A 26 -4.88 14.23 -2.32
N PRO A 27 -4.73 13.91 -1.02
CA PRO A 27 -3.87 12.82 -0.60
C PRO A 27 -4.31 11.56 -1.35
N LYS A 28 -3.36 10.90 -2.01
CA LYS A 28 -3.64 9.74 -2.86
C LYS A 28 -4.15 8.61 -1.97
N SER A 29 -5.42 8.25 -2.10
CA SER A 29 -6.03 7.11 -1.42
C SER A 29 -5.66 5.80 -2.12
N TYR A 30 -5.33 4.76 -1.35
CA TYR A 30 -4.96 3.44 -1.88
C TYR A 30 -6.00 2.36 -1.54
N VAL A 31 -6.44 1.60 -2.52
CA VAL A 31 -7.18 0.36 -2.33
C VAL A 31 -6.32 -0.80 -2.77
N LYS A 32 -6.04 -1.75 -1.87
CA LYS A 32 -5.27 -2.96 -2.15
C LYS A 32 -6.14 -4.21 -2.06
N VAL A 33 -5.98 -5.09 -3.04
CA VAL A 33 -6.58 -6.43 -3.03
C VAL A 33 -5.44 -7.45 -2.98
N CYS A 34 -5.39 -8.24 -1.90
CA CYS A 34 -4.27 -9.11 -1.55
C CYS A 34 -4.58 -10.60 -1.64
N GLY A 35 -3.54 -11.42 -1.82
CA GLY A 35 -3.63 -12.86 -2.03
C GLY A 35 -4.41 -13.18 -3.30
N VAL A 36 -4.10 -12.46 -4.38
CA VAL A 36 -4.52 -12.78 -5.74
C VAL A 36 -3.69 -13.95 -6.26
N THR A 37 -4.34 -14.95 -6.83
CA THR A 37 -3.71 -16.25 -7.18
C THR A 37 -3.73 -16.55 -8.68
N ASN A 38 -4.46 -15.76 -9.46
CA ASN A 38 -4.64 -15.97 -10.90
C ASN A 38 -4.84 -14.61 -11.60
N VAL A 39 -4.73 -14.63 -12.93
CA VAL A 39 -4.78 -13.43 -13.77
C VAL A 39 -6.18 -12.82 -13.80
N GLU A 40 -7.22 -13.65 -13.75
CA GLU A 40 -8.62 -13.20 -13.78
C GLU A 40 -8.97 -12.35 -12.55
N ASP A 41 -8.53 -12.78 -11.37
CA ASP A 41 -8.70 -12.04 -10.11
C ASP A 41 -7.91 -10.72 -10.12
N ALA A 42 -6.72 -10.71 -10.74
CA ALA A 42 -5.92 -9.51 -10.91
C ALA A 42 -6.60 -8.49 -11.82
N LEU A 43 -7.10 -8.95 -12.97
CA LEU A 43 -7.85 -8.15 -13.92
C LEU A 43 -9.10 -7.57 -13.28
N LEU A 44 -9.86 -8.39 -12.56
CA LEU A 44 -11.07 -7.98 -11.83
C LEU A 44 -10.76 -6.87 -10.83
N ALA A 45 -9.76 -7.07 -9.97
CA ALA A 45 -9.41 -6.10 -8.93
C ALA A 45 -8.89 -4.78 -9.54
N ALA A 46 -7.98 -4.85 -10.50
CA ALA A 46 -7.43 -3.67 -11.17
C ALA A 46 -8.51 -2.91 -11.95
N SER A 47 -9.37 -3.61 -12.70
CA SER A 47 -10.47 -2.99 -13.45
C SER A 47 -11.57 -2.40 -12.56
N SER A 48 -11.77 -2.96 -11.36
CA SER A 48 -12.63 -2.35 -10.32
C SER A 48 -11.98 -1.10 -9.72
N GLY A 49 -10.68 -0.92 -9.95
CA GLY A 49 -9.91 0.27 -9.61
C GLY A 49 -9.09 0.15 -8.34
N ALA A 50 -8.73 -1.07 -7.91
CA ALA A 50 -7.69 -1.27 -6.92
C ALA A 50 -6.36 -0.68 -7.41
N ASN A 51 -5.63 -0.02 -6.52
CA ASN A 51 -4.34 0.60 -6.82
C ASN A 51 -3.17 -0.39 -6.67
N LEU A 52 -3.32 -1.38 -5.78
CA LEU A 52 -2.28 -2.34 -5.43
C LEU A 52 -2.84 -3.77 -5.50
N ILE A 53 -2.07 -4.69 -6.11
CA ILE A 53 -2.43 -6.11 -6.25
C ILE A 53 -1.40 -6.95 -5.51
N GLY A 54 -1.80 -7.56 -4.39
CA GLY A 54 -0.92 -8.35 -3.54
C GLY A 54 -0.89 -9.83 -3.93
N MET A 55 0.30 -10.37 -4.15
CA MET A 55 0.58 -11.77 -4.46
C MET A 55 1.44 -12.37 -3.34
N ILE A 56 0.98 -13.47 -2.74
CA ILE A 56 1.72 -14.09 -1.65
C ILE A 56 2.74 -15.06 -2.25
N LEU A 57 4.01 -14.84 -1.92
CA LEU A 57 5.15 -15.64 -2.42
C LEU A 57 5.84 -16.42 -1.29
N TRP A 58 5.12 -16.65 -0.19
CA TRP A 58 5.55 -17.49 0.92
C TRP A 58 4.93 -18.89 0.80
N PRO A 59 5.70 -19.97 0.58
CA PRO A 59 5.16 -21.30 0.25
C PRO A 59 4.22 -21.91 1.28
N LYS A 60 4.29 -21.47 2.55
CA LYS A 60 3.43 -21.98 3.62
C LYS A 60 2.02 -21.36 3.63
N ALA A 61 1.78 -20.31 2.84
CA ALA A 61 0.47 -19.67 2.76
C ALA A 61 -0.51 -20.47 1.87
N LYS A 62 -1.78 -20.54 2.29
CA LYS A 62 -2.87 -21.14 1.49
C LYS A 62 -3.00 -20.54 0.09
N ARG A 63 -2.76 -19.22 -0.05
CA ARG A 63 -2.85 -18.46 -1.31
C ARG A 63 -1.47 -18.15 -1.90
N SER A 64 -0.46 -18.95 -1.57
CA SER A 64 0.85 -18.83 -2.16
C SER A 64 0.81 -19.16 -3.66
N ILE A 65 1.60 -18.45 -4.47
CA ILE A 65 1.78 -18.73 -5.89
C ILE A 65 3.26 -18.84 -6.25
N HIS A 66 3.54 -19.42 -7.42
CA HIS A 66 4.89 -19.47 -7.96
C HIS A 66 5.29 -18.12 -8.60
N PRO A 67 6.57 -17.71 -8.56
CA PRO A 67 7.03 -16.46 -9.19
C PRO A 67 6.64 -16.31 -10.68
N VAL A 68 6.58 -17.42 -11.41
CA VAL A 68 6.12 -17.44 -12.83
C VAL A 68 4.67 -16.94 -12.95
N THR A 69 3.76 -17.44 -12.11
CA THR A 69 2.37 -16.97 -12.07
C THR A 69 2.29 -15.52 -11.57
N ALA A 70 3.13 -15.15 -10.60
CA ALA A 70 3.21 -13.77 -10.13
C ALA A 70 3.61 -12.80 -11.25
N LYS A 71 4.50 -13.21 -12.16
CA LYS A 71 4.88 -12.40 -13.34
C LYS A 71 3.70 -12.14 -14.27
N GLU A 72 2.88 -13.15 -14.53
CA GLU A 72 1.67 -13.02 -15.36
C GLU A 72 0.66 -12.06 -14.73
N ILE A 73 0.42 -12.21 -13.42
CA ILE A 73 -0.45 -11.32 -12.64
C ILE A 73 0.11 -9.89 -12.63
N ALA A 74 1.42 -9.73 -12.42
CA ALA A 74 2.09 -8.44 -12.36
C ALA A 74 1.94 -7.66 -13.67
N LYS A 75 2.11 -8.35 -14.81
CA LYS A 75 1.86 -7.78 -16.13
C LYS A 75 0.43 -7.25 -16.25
N VAL A 76 -0.58 -8.07 -15.94
CA VAL A 76 -1.99 -7.69 -16.10
C VAL A 76 -2.39 -6.56 -15.15
N ALA A 77 -1.90 -6.58 -13.91
CA ALA A 77 -2.11 -5.50 -12.94
C ALA A 77 -1.62 -4.16 -13.51
N ARG A 78 -0.40 -4.12 -14.07
CA ARG A 78 0.18 -2.91 -14.67
C ARG A 78 -0.58 -2.42 -15.90
N GLU A 79 -0.96 -3.34 -16.80
CA GLU A 79 -1.75 -3.01 -18.00
C GLU A 79 -3.09 -2.33 -17.64
N HIS A 80 -3.60 -2.59 -16.43
CA HIS A 80 -4.85 -2.02 -15.92
C HIS A 80 -4.63 -0.96 -14.82
N GLY A 81 -3.42 -0.40 -14.73
CA GLY A 81 -3.14 0.78 -13.90
C GLY A 81 -2.92 0.51 -12.40
N ALA A 82 -2.79 -0.76 -11.99
CA ALA A 82 -2.47 -1.16 -10.62
C ALA A 82 -0.99 -1.54 -10.48
N SER A 83 -0.42 -1.34 -9.29
CA SER A 83 0.94 -1.79 -9.00
C SER A 83 0.93 -3.19 -8.34
N PRO A 84 1.68 -4.17 -8.86
CA PRO A 84 1.84 -5.46 -8.22
C PRO A 84 2.70 -5.35 -6.95
N VAL A 85 2.37 -6.17 -5.94
CA VAL A 85 3.06 -6.23 -4.65
C VAL A 85 3.34 -7.70 -4.32
N ALA A 86 4.61 -8.04 -4.11
CA ALA A 86 5.05 -9.35 -3.68
C ALA A 86 5.07 -9.43 -2.15
N VAL A 87 4.37 -10.39 -1.54
CA VAL A 87 4.23 -10.53 -0.08
C VAL A 87 5.13 -11.65 0.43
N PHE A 88 5.98 -11.31 1.40
CA PHE A 88 6.98 -12.18 2.03
C PHE A 88 6.75 -12.26 3.54
N VAL A 89 7.13 -13.39 4.15
CA VAL A 89 6.91 -13.62 5.58
C VAL A 89 8.22 -13.94 6.29
N ASP A 90 8.93 -14.98 5.84
CA ASP A 90 10.12 -15.50 6.51
C ASP A 90 11.40 -15.31 5.67
N GLU A 91 11.28 -14.83 4.43
CA GLU A 91 12.38 -14.72 3.47
C GLU A 91 13.41 -13.64 3.84
N ASP A 92 14.68 -13.88 3.48
CA ASP A 92 15.79 -12.93 3.60
C ASP A 92 15.88 -11.97 2.40
N ALA A 93 16.79 -10.99 2.48
CA ALA A 93 16.94 -9.96 1.46
C ALA A 93 17.30 -10.53 0.08
N ASP A 94 18.20 -11.51 0.02
CA ASP A 94 18.63 -12.16 -1.23
C ASP A 94 17.46 -12.87 -1.90
N THR A 95 16.68 -13.64 -1.13
CA THR A 95 15.49 -14.33 -1.61
C THR A 95 14.42 -13.35 -2.08
N ILE A 96 14.14 -12.30 -1.30
CA ILE A 96 13.18 -11.25 -1.66
C ILE A 96 13.60 -10.59 -2.99
N CYS A 97 14.86 -10.19 -3.13
CA CYS A 97 15.37 -9.57 -4.35
C CYS A 97 15.23 -10.50 -5.55
N LYS A 98 15.62 -11.78 -5.38
CA LYS A 98 15.56 -12.76 -6.46
C LYS A 98 14.14 -13.01 -6.93
N VAL A 99 13.20 -13.17 -5.99
CA VAL A 99 11.78 -13.40 -6.31
C VAL A 99 11.17 -12.16 -6.97
N CYS A 100 11.51 -10.95 -6.50
CA CYS A 100 11.06 -9.71 -7.11
C CYS A 100 11.59 -9.56 -8.55
N GLU A 101 12.85 -9.88 -8.81
CA GLU A 101 13.42 -9.91 -10.17
C GLU A 101 12.69 -10.93 -11.07
N ASP A 102 12.54 -12.17 -10.59
CA ASP A 102 11.94 -13.26 -11.38
C ASP A 102 10.46 -12.99 -11.72
N SER A 103 9.73 -12.38 -10.78
CA SER A 103 8.32 -11.99 -10.95
C SER A 103 8.13 -10.62 -11.62
N ASP A 104 9.21 -9.90 -11.94
CA ASP A 104 9.16 -8.53 -12.44
C ASP A 104 8.30 -7.64 -11.53
N VAL A 105 8.60 -7.57 -10.23
CA VAL A 105 7.89 -6.78 -9.22
C VAL A 105 8.87 -5.87 -8.48
N ASP A 106 8.45 -4.62 -8.25
CA ASP A 106 9.28 -3.57 -7.64
C ASP A 106 8.72 -3.07 -6.29
N ILE A 107 7.71 -3.77 -5.74
CA ILE A 107 7.16 -3.54 -4.40
C ILE A 107 7.16 -4.84 -3.59
N ALA A 108 7.92 -4.86 -2.49
CA ALA A 108 7.93 -5.96 -1.53
C ALA A 108 7.15 -5.59 -0.26
N GLN A 109 6.21 -6.44 0.13
CA GLN A 109 5.51 -6.36 1.41
C GLN A 109 6.16 -7.30 2.41
N LEU A 110 6.69 -6.72 3.49
CA LEU A 110 7.41 -7.41 4.55
C LEU A 110 6.44 -7.73 5.70
N HIS A 111 5.87 -8.94 5.68
CA HIS A 111 4.76 -9.32 6.55
C HIS A 111 5.18 -9.99 7.86
N GLY A 112 6.19 -10.85 7.84
CA GLY A 112 6.68 -11.58 9.02
C GLY A 112 7.97 -10.99 9.58
N ASP A 113 8.40 -11.51 10.73
CA ASP A 113 9.63 -11.04 11.38
C ASP A 113 10.88 -11.30 10.53
N GLY A 114 10.93 -12.42 9.81
CA GLY A 114 12.01 -12.74 8.88
C GLY A 114 12.11 -11.68 7.77
N ALA A 115 11.02 -11.46 7.04
CA ALA A 115 10.97 -10.47 5.96
C ALA A 115 11.23 -9.04 6.46
N ARG A 116 10.69 -8.66 7.63
CA ARG A 116 10.97 -7.34 8.22
C ARG A 116 12.44 -7.14 8.57
N SER A 117 13.13 -8.20 9.02
CA SER A 117 14.55 -8.14 9.36
C SER A 117 15.43 -7.88 8.14
N ALA A 118 14.97 -8.24 6.94
CA ALA A 118 15.66 -7.97 5.68
C ALA A 118 15.65 -6.48 5.25
N LEU A 119 14.82 -5.63 5.87
CA LEU A 119 14.55 -4.27 5.40
C LEU A 119 15.82 -3.44 5.15
N THR A 120 16.84 -3.55 6.00
CA THR A 120 18.09 -2.76 5.88
C THR A 120 18.98 -3.20 4.73
N ASP A 121 18.82 -4.43 4.26
CA ASP A 121 19.68 -5.06 3.26
C ASP A 121 19.02 -5.03 1.86
N LEU A 122 17.76 -4.59 1.77
CA LEU A 122 17.08 -4.43 0.49
C LEU A 122 17.63 -3.23 -0.30
N PRO A 123 17.75 -3.35 -1.64
CA PRO A 123 18.18 -2.25 -2.48
C PRO A 123 17.14 -1.13 -2.50
N SER A 124 17.60 0.12 -2.53
CA SER A 124 16.73 1.31 -2.55
C SER A 124 15.75 1.38 -3.74
N SER A 125 15.99 0.61 -4.80
CA SER A 125 15.09 0.47 -5.95
C SER A 125 13.83 -0.34 -5.64
N LEU A 126 13.87 -1.18 -4.61
CA LEU A 126 12.73 -1.99 -4.19
C LEU A 126 11.89 -1.20 -3.18
N ARG A 127 10.67 -0.86 -3.57
CA ARG A 127 9.74 -0.15 -2.68
C ARG A 127 9.18 -1.12 -1.65
N THR A 128 8.83 -0.61 -0.47
CA THR A 128 8.46 -1.46 0.66
C THR A 128 7.10 -1.14 1.28
N VAL A 129 6.32 -2.19 1.56
CA VAL A 129 5.16 -2.14 2.45
C VAL A 129 5.56 -2.86 3.75
N TYR A 130 5.74 -2.12 4.84
CA TYR A 130 6.12 -2.69 6.13
C TYR A 130 4.88 -3.03 6.95
N VAL A 131 4.66 -4.31 7.24
CA VAL A 131 3.48 -4.74 8.01
C VAL A 131 3.76 -4.66 9.50
N MET A 132 2.86 -3.98 10.22
CA MET A 132 2.79 -3.91 11.66
C MET A 132 1.54 -4.64 12.13
N HIS A 133 1.64 -5.36 13.24
CA HIS A 133 0.51 -6.05 13.84
C HIS A 133 0.00 -5.32 15.08
N ALA A 134 -1.31 -5.14 15.16
CA ALA A 134 -2.00 -4.60 16.33
C ALA A 134 -2.79 -5.70 17.06
N ASP A 135 -2.89 -5.59 18.39
CA ASP A 135 -3.76 -6.45 19.19
C ASP A 135 -5.25 -6.02 19.10
N LYS A 136 -6.12 -6.70 19.86
CA LYS A 136 -7.57 -6.41 19.86
C LYS A 136 -7.90 -4.97 20.29
N ALA A 137 -7.05 -4.34 21.10
CA ALA A 137 -7.22 -2.98 21.57
C ALA A 137 -6.62 -1.94 20.61
N GLY A 138 -6.13 -2.35 19.44
CA GLY A 138 -5.49 -1.47 18.48
C GLY A 138 -4.07 -1.05 18.86
N ILE A 139 -3.48 -1.69 19.88
CA ILE A 139 -2.10 -1.40 20.28
C ILE A 139 -1.15 -2.14 19.35
N VAL A 140 -0.30 -1.38 18.67
CA VAL A 140 0.72 -1.92 17.76
C VAL A 140 1.81 -2.62 18.56
N GLN A 141 2.01 -3.90 18.29
CA GLN A 141 2.96 -4.78 18.98
C GLN A 141 4.28 -4.96 18.19
N THR A 142 4.28 -4.58 16.92
CA THR A 142 5.47 -4.67 16.06
C THR A 142 6.38 -3.45 16.25
N VAL A 143 7.69 -3.68 16.24
CA VAL A 143 8.69 -2.60 16.29
C VAL A 143 8.56 -1.72 15.05
N LEU A 144 8.71 -0.41 15.24
CA LEU A 144 8.69 0.56 14.14
C LEU A 144 9.88 0.33 13.20
N PRO A 145 9.72 0.55 11.88
CA PRO A 145 10.83 0.49 10.96
C PRO A 145 11.88 1.56 11.31
N GLN A 146 13.14 1.17 11.33
CA GLN A 146 14.26 2.06 11.68
C GLN A 146 14.71 2.95 10.51
N ILE A 147 14.24 2.65 9.30
CA ILE A 147 14.49 3.42 8.08
C ILE A 147 13.17 3.76 7.39
N PRO A 148 13.12 4.82 6.56
CA PRO A 148 11.91 5.19 5.84
C PRO A 148 11.43 4.09 4.90
N VAL A 149 10.14 3.77 4.96
CA VAL A 149 9.44 2.82 4.07
C VAL A 149 8.42 3.55 3.20
N ASP A 150 7.98 2.91 2.11
CA ASP A 150 7.04 3.55 1.19
C ASP A 150 5.61 3.50 1.73
N TRP A 151 5.20 2.38 2.31
CA TRP A 151 3.94 2.26 3.04
C TRP A 151 4.15 1.54 4.36
N VAL A 152 3.33 1.90 5.34
CA VAL A 152 3.07 1.08 6.53
C VAL A 152 1.73 0.39 6.33
N LEU A 153 1.60 -0.88 6.72
CA LEU A 153 0.32 -1.57 6.71
C LEU A 153 0.05 -2.10 8.11
N VAL A 154 -1.09 -1.77 8.70
CA VAL A 154 -1.48 -2.26 10.01
C VAL A 154 -2.50 -3.38 9.84
N ASP A 155 -2.13 -4.58 10.27
CA ASP A 155 -3.01 -5.75 10.30
C ASP A 155 -3.28 -6.15 11.76
N SER A 156 -4.34 -6.90 11.99
CA SER A 156 -4.59 -7.57 13.27
C SER A 156 -3.54 -8.67 13.51
N LEU A 157 -3.16 -8.90 14.77
CA LEU A 157 -2.31 -10.04 15.17
C LEU A 157 -2.90 -11.40 14.78
N GLN A 158 -4.21 -11.47 14.59
CA GLN A 158 -4.91 -12.66 14.10
C GLN A 158 -5.14 -12.60 12.59
N GLY A 159 -4.22 -12.01 11.83
CA GLY A 159 -4.30 -11.86 10.38
C GLY A 159 -4.86 -13.11 9.70
N GLY A 160 -5.96 -12.94 8.96
CA GLY A 160 -6.67 -14.04 8.29
C GLY A 160 -7.82 -14.71 9.09
N SER A 161 -8.03 -14.39 10.37
CA SER A 161 -9.16 -14.92 11.16
C SER A 161 -10.50 -14.21 10.87
N GLY A 162 -10.44 -12.99 10.33
CA GLY A 162 -11.62 -12.13 10.13
C GLY A 162 -12.11 -11.43 11.41
N GLU A 163 -11.43 -11.61 12.55
CA GLU A 163 -11.76 -10.86 13.77
C GLU A 163 -11.31 -9.40 13.67
N ARG A 164 -12.23 -8.49 14.02
CA ARG A 164 -12.00 -7.04 14.06
C ARG A 164 -11.23 -6.65 15.32
N PHE A 165 -10.47 -5.58 15.24
CA PHE A 165 -9.80 -4.94 16.37
C PHE A 165 -10.19 -3.47 16.43
N ASP A 166 -9.96 -2.81 17.56
CA ASP A 166 -10.36 -1.41 17.74
C ASP A 166 -9.55 -0.47 16.84
N TRP A 167 -10.22 0.05 15.81
CA TRP A 167 -9.66 0.99 14.85
C TRP A 167 -9.46 2.40 15.42
N SER A 168 -10.23 2.78 16.45
CA SER A 168 -10.24 4.15 16.98
C SER A 168 -8.94 4.50 17.72
N SER A 169 -8.20 3.47 18.17
CA SER A 169 -6.95 3.60 18.91
C SER A 169 -5.71 3.61 18.00
N LEU A 170 -5.88 3.51 16.68
CA LEU A 170 -4.77 3.41 15.74
C LEU A 170 -4.10 4.77 15.47
N ASN A 171 -2.79 4.82 15.68
CA ASN A 171 -1.94 5.94 15.26
C ASN A 171 -0.56 5.43 14.79
N PRO A 172 -0.50 4.72 13.65
CA PRO A 172 0.75 4.17 13.15
C PRO A 172 1.67 5.25 12.57
N PRO A 173 2.99 4.97 12.44
CA PRO A 173 3.88 5.83 11.68
C PRO A 173 3.42 5.91 10.21
N LEU A 174 3.72 7.04 9.56
CA LEU A 174 3.47 7.22 8.14
C LEU A 174 4.68 6.76 7.33
N GLY A 175 4.44 5.90 6.32
CA GLY A 175 5.37 5.73 5.21
C GLY A 175 5.35 6.94 4.27
N ARG A 176 6.22 6.95 3.26
CA ARG A 176 6.29 8.03 2.25
C ARG A 176 4.95 8.26 1.54
N ASN A 177 4.20 7.18 1.31
CA ASN A 177 2.88 7.16 0.69
C ASN A 177 1.76 6.94 1.73
N GLY A 178 2.07 7.09 3.02
CA GLY A 178 1.14 6.92 4.13
C GLY A 178 1.06 5.49 4.68
N TRP A 179 -0.11 5.13 5.18
CA TRP A 179 -0.40 3.83 5.77
C TRP A 179 -1.72 3.21 5.29
N LEU A 180 -1.78 1.88 5.33
CA LEU A 180 -2.94 1.08 4.96
C LEU A 180 -3.50 0.37 6.18
N LEU A 181 -4.83 0.35 6.29
CA LEU A 181 -5.53 -0.49 7.25
C LEU A 181 -5.85 -1.85 6.62
N ALA A 182 -5.56 -2.93 7.33
CA ALA A 182 -5.93 -4.30 7.00
C ALA A 182 -6.64 -4.97 8.19
N GLY A 183 -6.87 -6.28 8.10
CA GLY A 183 -7.43 -7.07 9.18
C GLY A 183 -8.95 -7.08 9.20
N GLY A 184 -9.54 -8.15 8.65
CA GLY A 184 -11.00 -8.37 8.72
C GLY A 184 -11.87 -7.38 7.94
N LEU A 185 -11.28 -6.62 6.99
CA LEU A 185 -12.04 -5.73 6.12
C LEU A 185 -12.91 -6.52 5.13
N THR A 186 -14.12 -6.03 4.90
CA THR A 186 -15.14 -6.58 4.00
C THR A 186 -15.87 -5.42 3.30
N PRO A 187 -16.66 -5.68 2.24
CA PRO A 187 -17.47 -4.64 1.61
C PRO A 187 -18.38 -3.90 2.59
N GLU A 188 -18.87 -4.59 3.62
CA GLU A 188 -19.85 -4.06 4.57
C GLU A 188 -19.25 -3.14 5.64
N ASN A 189 -17.93 -3.19 5.88
CA ASN A 189 -17.31 -2.46 6.98
C ASN A 189 -16.20 -1.48 6.56
N VAL A 190 -15.77 -1.50 5.30
CA VAL A 190 -14.62 -0.70 4.86
C VAL A 190 -14.86 0.81 4.98
N ALA A 191 -16.08 1.28 4.71
CA ALA A 191 -16.43 2.69 4.85
C ALA A 191 -16.35 3.16 6.31
N GLU A 192 -16.88 2.38 7.25
CA GLU A 192 -16.77 2.63 8.70
C GLU A 192 -15.31 2.63 9.15
N ALA A 193 -14.52 1.66 8.66
CA ALA A 193 -13.10 1.54 8.98
C ALA A 193 -12.31 2.77 8.55
N ILE A 194 -12.56 3.26 7.34
CA ILE A 194 -11.94 4.48 6.81
C ILE A 194 -12.35 5.70 7.63
N ALA A 195 -13.64 5.84 7.94
CA ALA A 195 -14.15 6.96 8.73
C ALA A 195 -13.64 6.98 10.17
N THR A 196 -13.31 5.82 10.73
CA THR A 196 -12.86 5.68 12.12
C THR A 196 -11.34 5.85 12.25
N ALA A 197 -10.57 5.17 11.39
CA ALA A 197 -9.12 5.14 11.50
C ALA A 197 -8.41 6.20 10.65
N HIS A 198 -9.09 6.81 9.67
CA HIS A 198 -8.51 7.76 8.72
C HIS A 198 -7.21 7.27 8.05
N PRO A 199 -7.16 6.04 7.49
CA PRO A 199 -5.97 5.58 6.80
C PRO A 199 -5.83 6.28 5.44
N THR A 200 -4.62 6.28 4.88
CA THR A 200 -4.42 6.69 3.47
C THR A 200 -4.73 5.56 2.49
N GLY A 201 -4.99 4.36 2.98
CA GLY A 201 -5.42 3.25 2.17
C GLY A 201 -5.99 2.08 2.96
N VAL A 202 -6.54 1.11 2.26
CA VAL A 202 -7.10 -0.11 2.84
C VAL A 202 -6.65 -1.34 2.07
N ASP A 203 -6.46 -2.45 2.77
CA ASP A 203 -6.06 -3.74 2.21
C ASP A 203 -7.06 -4.84 2.56
N VAL A 204 -7.60 -5.50 1.54
CA VAL A 204 -8.52 -6.63 1.73
C VAL A 204 -7.96 -7.91 1.13
N SER A 205 -8.24 -9.00 1.82
CA SER A 205 -7.71 -10.31 1.48
C SER A 205 -8.84 -11.34 1.44
N SER A 206 -9.12 -12.03 2.55
CA SER A 206 -10.18 -13.04 2.65
C SER A 206 -11.60 -12.45 2.57
N GLY A 207 -11.81 -11.20 2.99
CA GLY A 207 -13.13 -10.54 3.00
C GLY A 207 -13.80 -10.42 1.62
N VAL A 208 -13.02 -10.53 0.53
CA VAL A 208 -13.53 -10.52 -0.85
C VAL A 208 -13.32 -11.86 -1.57
N CYS A 209 -12.99 -12.93 -0.85
CA CYS A 209 -12.92 -14.26 -1.45
C CYS A 209 -14.32 -14.90 -1.59
N GLY A 210 -14.42 -15.81 -2.54
CA GLY A 210 -15.52 -16.79 -2.63
C GLY A 210 -15.43 -17.86 -1.54
N LEU A 211 -16.30 -18.86 -1.63
CA LEU A 211 -16.45 -19.92 -0.61
C LEU A 211 -15.18 -20.76 -0.41
N ASP A 212 -14.35 -20.92 -1.44
CA ASP A 212 -13.10 -21.68 -1.36
C ASP A 212 -11.99 -20.92 -0.59
N GLY A 213 -12.17 -19.61 -0.36
CA GLY A 213 -11.18 -18.73 0.23
C GLY A 213 -9.93 -18.51 -0.63
N LEU A 214 -9.94 -18.92 -1.90
CA LEU A 214 -8.84 -18.83 -2.86
C LEU A 214 -9.16 -17.83 -3.97
N LYS A 215 -10.28 -18.02 -4.67
CA LYS A 215 -10.70 -17.12 -5.74
C LYS A 215 -11.37 -15.88 -5.20
N LYS A 216 -11.18 -14.76 -5.88
CA LYS A 216 -11.91 -13.54 -5.57
C LYS A 216 -13.34 -13.64 -6.08
N ASP A 217 -14.27 -13.16 -5.26
CA ASP A 217 -15.66 -13.05 -5.66
C ASP A 217 -15.87 -11.73 -6.41
N VAL A 218 -16.45 -11.81 -7.61
CA VAL A 218 -16.66 -10.65 -8.49
C VAL A 218 -17.46 -9.55 -7.79
N GLY A 219 -18.58 -9.91 -7.17
CA GLY A 219 -19.46 -8.95 -6.50
C GLY A 219 -18.78 -8.31 -5.30
N LYS A 220 -18.12 -9.11 -4.45
CA LYS A 220 -17.43 -8.59 -3.26
C LYS A 220 -16.26 -7.68 -3.60
N VAL A 221 -15.46 -8.00 -4.62
CA VAL A 221 -14.34 -7.13 -5.04
C VAL A 221 -14.88 -5.79 -5.53
N GLN A 222 -15.87 -5.82 -6.44
CA GLN A 222 -16.45 -4.59 -6.98
C GLN A 222 -17.06 -3.72 -5.89
N GLN A 223 -17.85 -4.32 -4.99
CA GLN A 223 -18.46 -3.62 -3.89
C GLN A 223 -17.41 -3.04 -2.93
N TYR A 224 -16.42 -3.83 -2.51
CA TYR A 224 -15.36 -3.36 -1.62
C TYR A 224 -14.62 -2.15 -2.19
N VAL A 225 -14.21 -2.22 -3.47
CA VAL A 225 -13.47 -1.13 -4.09
C VAL A 225 -14.34 0.12 -4.23
N ALA A 226 -15.62 -0.03 -4.57
CA ALA A 226 -16.55 1.08 -4.66
C ALA A 226 -16.77 1.76 -3.29
N GLU A 227 -17.07 0.98 -2.25
CA GLU A 227 -17.27 1.48 -0.89
C GLU A 227 -16.02 2.17 -0.34
N ALA A 228 -14.84 1.56 -0.53
CA ALA A 228 -13.57 2.14 -0.10
C ALA A 228 -13.31 3.50 -0.76
N LYS A 229 -13.45 3.56 -2.10
CA LYS A 229 -13.27 4.82 -2.85
C LYS A 229 -14.30 5.86 -2.50
N GLY A 230 -15.54 5.46 -2.28
CA GLY A 230 -16.62 6.33 -1.84
C GLY A 230 -16.36 6.93 -0.46
N ALA A 231 -15.62 6.25 0.41
CA ALA A 231 -15.31 6.73 1.77
C ALA A 231 -14.06 7.62 1.85
N PHE A 232 -13.16 7.59 0.86
CA PHE A 232 -12.03 8.51 0.77
C PHE A 232 -12.51 9.86 0.19
N HIS A 233 -12.67 10.85 1.06
CA HIS A 233 -13.05 12.23 0.72
C HIS A 233 -11.96 13.24 1.11
#